data_AF-A0A072NE98-F1
#
_entry.id   AF-A0A072NE98-F1
#
_cell.length_a   1.000
_cell.length_b   1.000
_cell.length_c   1.000
_cell.angle_alpha   90.00
_cell.angle_beta   90.00
_cell.angle_gamma   90.00
#
_symmetry.space_group_name_H-M   'P 1'
#
loop_
_entity.id
_entity.type
_entity.pdbx_description
1 polymer ?
#
loop_
_entity_poly.entity_id
_entity_poly.type
_entity_poly.pdbx_seq_one_letter_code
_entity_poly.pdbx_strand_id
1 'polypeptide(L)' 'MPHPPNEDRLATLLSAEVYWTARAMQEQGSRFYRALGLALEAADLSNRRRLYAAWPDECWDFYERGLRLRDEAGEGAGRG' A
#
# COMPACT_ATOMS: atom_id res chain seq x y z
N MET A 1 13.52 -9.65 8.92
CA MET A 1 14.15 -8.35 8.55
C MET A 1 13.73 -7.34 9.60
N PRO A 2 14.64 -6.57 10.21
CA PRO A 2 14.22 -5.48 11.08
C PRO A 2 13.41 -4.49 10.23
N HIS A 3 12.20 -4.21 10.69
CA HIS A 3 11.31 -3.26 10.04
C HIS A 3 11.88 -1.84 10.20
N PRO A 4 11.85 -0.99 9.15
CA PRO A 4 12.23 0.41 9.31
C PRO A 4 11.33 1.07 10.37
N PRO A 5 11.84 2.08 11.10
CA PRO A 5 11.04 2.78 12.10
C PRO A 5 9.76 3.33 11.46
N ASN A 6 8.68 3.43 12.25
CA ASN A 6 7.34 3.71 11.73
C ASN A 6 7.23 5.03 10.94
N GLU A 7 8.07 6.02 11.22
CA GLU A 7 8.11 7.28 10.47
C GLU A 7 8.64 7.10 9.04
N ASP A 8 9.67 6.28 8.83
CA ASP A 8 10.24 5.96 7.51
C ASP A 8 9.24 5.17 6.66
N ARG A 9 8.50 4.26 7.30
CA ARG A 9 7.41 3.51 6.66
C ARG A 9 6.30 4.43 6.21
N LEU A 10 5.85 5.33 7.08
CA LEU A 10 4.80 6.28 6.76
C LEU A 10 5.21 7.20 5.61
N ALA A 11 6.45 7.73 5.62
CA ALA A 11 6.96 8.55 4.53
C ALA A 11 6.98 7.78 3.21
N THR A 12 7.43 6.52 3.22
CA THR A 12 7.44 5.64 2.06
C THR A 12 6.03 5.43 1.52
N LEU A 13 5.07 5.03 2.37
CA LEU A 13 3.68 4.79 1.98
C LEU A 13 2.99 6.05 1.41
N LEU A 14 3.33 7.24 1.91
CA LEU A 14 2.79 8.51 1.42
C LEU A 14 3.39 8.92 0.07
N SER A 15 4.62 8.51 -0.23
CA SER A 15 5.29 8.77 -1.51
C SER A 15 4.99 7.72 -2.59
N ALA A 16 4.56 6.52 -2.21
CA ALA A 16 4.33 5.42 -3.12
C ALA A 16 3.04 5.60 -3.95
N GLU A 17 3.00 4.95 -5.11
CA GLU A 17 1.76 4.82 -5.88
C GLU A 17 0.72 4.01 -5.11
N VAL A 18 -0.35 4.67 -4.70
CA VAL A 18 -1.40 4.09 -3.86
C VAL A 18 -2.13 2.93 -4.55
N TYR A 19 -2.20 2.96 -5.88
CA TYR A 19 -2.89 1.98 -6.71
C TYR A 19 -2.47 0.54 -6.37
N TRP A 20 -1.16 0.26 -6.31
CA TRP A 20 -0.65 -1.10 -6.11
C TRP A 20 -0.96 -1.66 -4.71
N THR A 21 -0.83 -0.81 -3.69
CA THR A 21 -1.23 -1.17 -2.31
C THR A 21 -2.73 -1.42 -2.23
N ALA A 22 -3.55 -0.54 -2.82
CA ALA A 22 -5.00 -0.68 -2.84
C ALA A 22 -5.44 -1.94 -3.62
N ARG A 23 -4.79 -2.24 -4.74
CA ARG A 23 -5.05 -3.44 -5.53
C ARG A 23 -4.73 -4.72 -4.75
N ALA A 24 -3.59 -4.76 -4.05
CA ALA A 24 -3.23 -5.89 -3.19
C ALA A 24 -4.27 -6.14 -2.08
N MET A 25 -4.86 -5.08 -1.51
CA MET A 25 -5.96 -5.20 -0.54
C MET A 25 -7.23 -5.79 -1.17
N GLN A 26 -7.54 -5.39 -2.41
CA GLN A 26 -8.72 -5.83 -3.14
C GLN A 26 -8.63 -7.29 -3.61
N GLU A 27 -7.44 -7.78 -3.95
CA GLU A 27 -7.24 -9.13 -4.51
C GLU A 27 -7.20 -10.25 -3.45
N GLN A 28 -6.95 -9.98 -2.16
CA GLN A 28 -6.78 -11.05 -1.15
C GLN A 28 -8.07 -11.77 -0.70
N GLY A 29 -9.23 -11.44 -1.28
CA GLY A 29 -10.50 -12.15 -1.04
C GLY A 29 -11.31 -11.73 0.19
N SER A 30 -10.79 -10.85 1.06
CA SER A 30 -11.56 -10.31 2.19
C SER A 30 -12.44 -9.13 1.78
N ARG A 31 -13.73 -9.18 2.12
CA ARG A 31 -14.66 -8.04 1.87
C ARG A 31 -14.23 -6.77 2.60
N PHE A 32 -13.65 -6.90 3.79
CA PHE A 32 -13.14 -5.78 4.56
C PHE A 32 -11.96 -5.12 3.83
N TYR A 33 -10.93 -5.88 3.46
CA TYR A 33 -9.77 -5.32 2.77
C TYR A 33 -10.11 -4.80 1.39
N ARG A 34 -11.08 -5.42 0.70
CA ARG A 34 -11.60 -4.86 -0.54
C ARG A 34 -12.22 -3.47 -0.35
N ALA A 35 -13.05 -3.28 0.67
CA ALA A 35 -13.62 -1.96 0.97
C ALA A 35 -12.54 -0.96 1.41
N LEU A 36 -11.56 -1.41 2.19
CA LEU A 36 -10.44 -0.58 2.61
C LEU A 36 -9.57 -0.13 1.44
N GLY A 37 -9.28 -1.01 0.48
CA GLY A 37 -8.52 -0.67 -0.73
C GLY A 37 -9.24 0.40 -1.56
N LEU A 38 -10.56 0.27 -1.73
CA LEU A 38 -11.37 1.29 -2.41
C LEU A 38 -11.35 2.63 -1.66
N ALA A 39 -11.44 2.60 -0.33
CA ALA A 39 -11.35 3.81 0.49
C ALA A 39 -9.97 4.47 0.41
N LEU A 40 -8.90 3.66 0.39
CA LEU A 40 -7.52 4.15 0.31
C LEU A 40 -7.23 4.84 -1.03
N GLU A 41 -7.72 4.26 -2.12
CA GLU A 41 -7.60 4.82 -3.47
C GLU A 41 -8.34 6.17 -3.58
N ALA A 42 -9.56 6.24 -3.05
CA ALA A 42 -10.39 7.44 -3.05
C ALA A 42 -9.97 8.52 -2.03
N ALA A 43 -9.14 8.18 -1.05
CA ALA A 43 -8.74 9.10 0.01
C ALA A 43 -7.82 10.22 -0.51
N ASP A 44 -7.98 11.42 0.05
CA ASP A 44 -6.98 12.50 -0.08
C ASP A 44 -5.74 12.22 0.79
N LEU A 45 -4.72 13.07 0.68
CA LEU A 45 -3.45 12.91 1.41
C LEU A 45 -3.63 12.88 2.94
N SER A 46 -4.54 13.70 3.49
CA SER A 46 -4.78 13.79 4.93
C SER A 46 -5.42 12.50 5.46
N ASN A 47 -6.41 11.99 4.72
CA ASN A 47 -7.07 10.73 5.04
C ASN A 47 -6.17 9.52 4.84
N ARG A 48 -5.31 9.50 3.80
CA ARG A 48 -4.28 8.45 3.64
C ARG A 48 -3.31 8.43 4.81
N ARG A 49 -2.84 9.60 5.27
CA ARG A 49 -1.96 9.69 6.44
C ARG A 49 -2.62 9.11 7.69
N ARG A 50 -3.92 9.35 7.89
CA ARG A 50 -4.69 8.77 9.01
C ARG A 50 -4.81 7.26 8.90
N LEU A 51 -5.12 6.73 7.71
CA LEU A 51 -5.22 5.30 7.48
C LEU A 51 -3.89 4.58 7.76
N TYR A 52 -2.79 5.09 7.21
CA TYR A 52 -1.46 4.52 7.42
C TYR A 52 -0.99 4.61 8.87
N ALA A 53 -1.32 5.71 9.58
CA ALA A 53 -0.96 5.86 10.99
C ALA A 53 -1.78 4.93 11.91
N ALA A 54 -3.02 4.61 11.53
CA ALA A 54 -3.89 3.73 12.32
C ALA A 54 -3.47 2.25 12.23
N TRP A 55 -3.04 1.80 11.05
CA TRP A 55 -2.67 0.41 10.77
C TRP A 55 -1.34 0.32 10.00
N PRO A 56 -0.22 0.73 10.63
CA PRO A 56 1.06 0.85 9.92
C PRO A 56 1.61 -0.50 9.44
N ASP A 57 1.47 -1.56 10.24
CA ASP A 57 1.98 -2.88 9.89
C ASP A 57 1.14 -3.52 8.77
N GLU A 58 -0.19 -3.48 8.88
CA GLU A 58 -1.07 -4.03 7.85
C GLU A 58 -0.91 -3.28 6.51
N CYS A 59 -0.85 -1.94 6.54
CA CYS A 59 -0.63 -1.17 5.31
C CYS A 59 0.75 -1.44 4.70
N TRP A 60 1.78 -1.68 5.53
CA TRP A 60 3.10 -2.07 5.04
C TRP A 60 3.10 -3.43 4.34
N ASP A 61 2.44 -4.43 4.92
CA ASP A 61 2.31 -5.76 4.33
C ASP A 61 1.61 -5.72 2.97
N PHE A 62 0.56 -4.89 2.83
CA PHE A 62 -0.13 -4.72 1.56
C PHE A 62 0.68 -3.91 0.55
N TYR A 63 1.51 -2.97 1.00
CA TYR A 63 2.45 -2.27 0.14
C TYR A 63 3.48 -3.25 -0.45
N GLU A 64 4.09 -4.11 0.36
CA GLU A 64 5.04 -5.12 -0.13
C GLU A 64 4.40 -6.14 -1.09
N ARG A 65 3.12 -6.47 -0.88
CA ARG A 65 2.33 -7.27 -1.84
C ARG A 65 2.05 -6.51 -3.13
N GLY A 66 1.73 -5.23 -3.03
CA GLY A 66 1.49 -4.34 -4.16
C GLY A 66 2.73 -4.21 -5.06
N LEU A 67 3.91 -4.10 -4.47
CA LEU A 67 5.17 -4.10 -5.22
C LEU A 67 5.33 -5.36 -6.07
N ARG A 68 5.01 -6.54 -5.52
CA ARG A 68 5.05 -7.79 -6.27
C ARG A 68 4.05 -7.81 -7.43
N LEU A 69 2.83 -7.32 -7.22
CA LEU A 69 1.83 -7.21 -8.28
C LEU A 69 2.26 -6.25 -9.40
N ARG A 70 2.90 -5.13 -9.05
CA ARG A 70 3.47 -4.18 -10.02
C ARG A 70 4.56 -4.84 -10.86
N ASP A 71 5.44 -5.58 -10.20
CA ASP A 71 6.54 -6.27 -10.86
C ASP A 71 6.02 -7.38 -11.80
N GLU A 72 5.02 -8.14 -11.35
CA GLU A 72 4.29 -9.14 -12.17
C GLU A 72 3.56 -8.53 -13.37
N ALA A 73 3.04 -7.30 -13.23
CA ALA A 73 2.41 -6.56 -14.32
C ALA A 73 3.42 -5.98 -15.33
N GLY A 74 4.73 -6.12 -15.09
CA GLY A 74 5.79 -5.58 -15.94
C GLY A 74 6.05 -4.08 -15.73
N GLU A 75 5.43 -3.46 -14.72
CA GLU A 75 5.66 -2.07 -14.34
C GLU A 75 6.79 -1.92 -13.30
N GLY A 76 7.33 -3.04 -12.81
CA GLY A 76 8.40 -3.09 -11.81
C GLY A 76 9.82 -2.79 -12.29
N ALA A 77 10.05 -2.74 -13.60
CA ALA A 77 11.35 -2.40 -14.14
C ALA A 77 11.21 -1.80 -15.54
N GLY A 78 11.37 -0.48 -15.64
CA GLY A 78 12.03 0.06 -16.82
C GLY A 78 13.38 -0.65 -16.96
N ARG A 79 13.67 -1.17 -18.15
CA ARG A 79 15.00 -1.71 -18.49
C ARG A 79 16.09 -0.74 -18.02
N GLY A 80 17.04 -1.27 -17.25
CA GLY A 80 18.33 -0.66 -16.94
C GLY A 80 19.32 -1.78 -16.67
#